data_AF-A0A455SJK0-F1
#
_entry.id   AF-A0A455SJK0-F1
#
_cell.length_a   1.000
_cell.length_b   1.000
_cell.length_c   1.000
_cell.angle_alpha   90.00
_cell.angle_beta   90.00
_cell.angle_gamma   90.00
#
_symmetry.space_group_name_H-M   'P 1'
#
loop_
_entity.id
_entity.type
_entity.pdbx_description
1 polymer ?
#
loop_
_entity_poly.entity_id
_entity_poly.type
_entity_poly.pdbx_seq_one_letter_code
_entity_poly.pdbx_strand_id
1 'polypeptide(L)'
;MFVYFWSGGKQSRKMVHMRVKSKALPKPVTRPAVIPGLRDLRHIPHRYRRLLPLQVMQKYQCAVIGKEGKLLTVAVVAQPKVDLYGFIYRLTGCAPFFVLIDPFRMHLLLQRVERFERQRTRLVDPYSPYHPLRVRPLFSLLPCHLSK
;
A
#
# COMPACT_ATOMS: atom_id res chain seq x y z
N MET A 1 -13.81 31.97 10.16
CA MET A 1 -12.89 32.83 10.92
C MET A 1 -12.66 34.07 10.08
N PHE A 2 -13.26 35.19 10.47
CA PHE A 2 -13.29 36.43 9.67
C PHE A 2 -12.26 37.41 10.24
N VAL A 3 -11.39 37.94 9.38
CA VAL A 3 -10.52 39.06 9.72
C VAL A 3 -10.94 40.23 8.84
N TYR A 4 -11.45 41.28 9.48
CA TYR A 4 -11.81 42.53 8.82
C TYR A 4 -10.56 43.40 8.69
N PHE A 5 -10.25 43.83 7.47
CA PHE A 5 -9.27 44.88 7.20
C PHE A 5 -10.03 46.04 6.55
N TRP A 6 -10.09 47.18 7.25
CA TRP A 6 -10.79 48.38 6.81
C TRP A 6 -9.75 49.40 6.35
N SER A 7 -9.80 49.77 5.08
CA SER A 7 -9.09 50.95 4.57
C SER A 7 -9.96 51.56 3.47
N GLY A 8 -10.25 52.84 3.62
CA GLY A 8 -11.22 53.58 2.83
C GLY A 8 -10.77 53.82 1.39
N GLY A 9 -11.75 53.92 0.49
CA GLY A 9 -11.52 54.37 -0.88
C GLY A 9 -12.46 53.72 -1.89
N LYS A 10 -13.50 54.47 -2.28
CA LYS A 10 -14.27 54.38 -3.54
C LYS A 10 -14.59 52.96 -4.05
N GLN A 11 -15.76 52.45 -3.66
CA GLN A 11 -16.37 51.23 -4.22
C GLN A 11 -16.82 51.44 -5.67
N SER A 12 -15.96 51.06 -6.63
CA SER A 12 -16.41 50.72 -7.98
C SER A 12 -16.79 49.24 -7.99
N ARG A 13 -18.09 48.92 -8.09
CA ARG A 13 -18.59 47.53 -8.20
C ARG A 13 -18.23 46.94 -9.56
N LYS A 14 -17.01 46.45 -9.74
CA LYS A 14 -16.67 45.48 -10.79
C LYS A 14 -16.84 44.08 -10.22
N MET A 15 -17.90 43.41 -10.65
CA MET A 15 -18.20 42.03 -10.29
C MET A 15 -17.23 41.11 -11.04
N VAL A 16 -16.05 40.88 -10.46
CA VAL A 16 -15.10 39.89 -10.97
C VAL A 16 -15.64 38.52 -10.60
N HIS A 17 -16.09 37.74 -11.58
CA HIS A 17 -16.28 36.31 -11.39
C HIS A 17 -14.93 35.68 -11.06
N MET A 18 -14.63 35.54 -9.76
CA MET A 18 -13.58 34.67 -9.30
C MET A 18 -14.00 33.24 -9.66
N ARG A 19 -13.49 32.75 -10.80
CA ARG A 19 -13.40 31.32 -11.04
C ARG A 19 -12.50 30.76 -9.95
N VAL A 20 -13.13 30.26 -8.88
CA VAL A 20 -12.48 29.36 -7.94
C VAL A 20 -11.96 28.21 -8.81
N LYS A 21 -10.65 28.19 -9.06
CA LYS A 21 -9.98 27.00 -9.57
C LYS A 21 -10.19 25.96 -8.49
N SER A 22 -11.23 25.14 -8.66
CA SER A 22 -11.43 23.93 -7.90
C SER A 22 -10.09 23.22 -7.90
N LYS A 23 -9.49 23.07 -6.71
CA LYS A 23 -8.30 22.26 -6.53
C LYS A 23 -8.60 20.92 -7.18
N ALA A 24 -7.88 20.62 -8.26
CA ALA A 24 -8.07 19.40 -9.02
C ALA A 24 -8.16 18.24 -8.03
N LEU A 25 -9.24 17.45 -8.14
CA LEU A 25 -9.34 16.17 -7.44
C LEU A 25 -8.00 15.45 -7.58
N PRO A 26 -7.53 14.74 -6.53
CA PRO A 26 -6.35 13.88 -6.67
C PRO A 26 -6.58 12.99 -7.89
N LYS A 27 -5.67 13.11 -8.87
CA LYS A 27 -5.77 12.41 -10.15
C LYS A 27 -6.09 10.94 -9.86
N PRO A 28 -7.10 10.35 -10.51
CA PRO A 28 -7.44 8.96 -10.29
C PRO A 28 -6.17 8.14 -10.50
N VAL A 29 -5.88 7.25 -9.56
CA VAL A 29 -4.69 6.38 -9.57
C VAL A 29 -4.65 5.68 -10.92
N THR A 30 -3.86 6.24 -11.83
CA THR A 30 -3.92 5.91 -13.24
C THR A 30 -2.95 4.76 -13.44
N ARG A 31 -3.48 3.63 -13.92
CA ARG A 31 -2.67 2.46 -14.24
C ARG A 31 -1.64 2.87 -15.30
N PRO A 32 -0.33 2.66 -15.09
CA PRO A 32 0.63 2.85 -16.15
C PRO A 32 0.33 1.84 -17.28
N ALA A 33 0.38 2.31 -18.53
CA ALA A 33 0.12 1.48 -19.71
C ALA A 33 1.14 0.34 -19.88
N VAL A 34 2.34 0.51 -19.32
CA VAL A 34 3.42 -0.49 -19.31
C VAL A 34 4.01 -0.58 -17.91
N ILE A 35 4.14 -1.80 -17.40
CA ILE A 35 4.74 -2.08 -16.10
C ILE A 35 6.19 -2.52 -16.33
N PRO A 36 7.18 -1.85 -15.73
CA PRO A 36 8.59 -2.23 -15.92
C PRO A 36 8.85 -3.61 -15.31
N GLY A 37 9.63 -4.42 -16.01
CA GLY A 37 10.08 -5.72 -15.51
C GLY A 37 11.38 -5.58 -14.70
N LEU A 38 11.43 -6.18 -13.51
CA LEU A 38 12.62 -6.24 -12.67
C LEU A 38 13.12 -7.68 -12.60
N ARG A 39 14.26 -7.91 -13.24
CA ARG A 39 14.89 -9.23 -13.28
C ARG A 39 15.75 -9.45 -12.03
N ASP A 40 16.55 -8.49 -11.60
CA ASP A 40 17.66 -8.79 -10.68
C ASP A 40 17.33 -8.69 -9.18
N LEU A 41 16.06 -8.80 -8.80
CA LEU A 41 15.68 -8.73 -7.39
C LEU A 41 16.06 -10.03 -6.65
N ARG A 42 17.20 -10.01 -5.95
CA ARG A 42 17.68 -11.14 -5.14
C ARG A 42 17.04 -11.20 -3.75
N HIS A 43 16.83 -10.05 -3.11
CA HIS A 43 16.31 -9.97 -1.75
C HIS A 43 15.42 -8.74 -1.55
N ILE A 44 14.39 -8.88 -0.72
CA ILE A 44 13.63 -7.73 -0.22
C ILE A 44 14.41 -7.13 0.95
N PRO A 45 14.74 -5.82 0.92
CA PRO A 45 15.38 -5.13 2.04
C PRO A 45 14.55 -5.30 3.33
N HIS A 46 15.23 -5.55 4.46
CA HIS A 46 14.57 -5.86 5.74
C HIS A 46 13.49 -4.85 6.14
N ARG A 47 13.75 -3.56 5.90
CA ARG A 47 12.83 -2.44 6.15
C ARG A 47 11.48 -2.55 5.42
N TYR A 48 11.43 -3.24 4.29
CA TYR A 48 10.22 -3.34 3.47
C TYR A 48 9.45 -4.65 3.67
N ARG A 49 10.07 -5.65 4.30
CA ARG A 49 9.45 -6.98 4.54
C ARG A 49 8.20 -6.92 5.42
N ARG A 50 8.04 -5.87 6.23
CA ARG A 50 6.92 -5.69 7.17
C ARG A 50 5.90 -4.65 6.71
N LEU A 51 6.09 -4.04 5.54
CA LEU A 51 5.16 -3.01 5.04
C LEU A 51 3.85 -3.60 4.54
N LEU A 52 3.85 -4.89 4.17
CA LEU A 52 2.65 -5.65 3.87
C LEU A 52 2.63 -6.91 4.74
N PRO A 53 1.45 -7.34 5.24
CA PRO A 53 1.32 -8.62 5.92
C PRO A 53 1.68 -9.78 4.98
N LEU A 54 2.35 -10.83 5.49
CA LEU A 54 2.72 -12.00 4.69
C LEU A 54 1.52 -12.64 3.97
N GLN A 55 0.37 -12.71 4.64
CA GLN A 55 -0.87 -13.23 4.05
C GLN A 55 -1.32 -12.43 2.81
N VAL A 56 -1.17 -11.10 2.85
CA VAL A 56 -1.45 -10.21 1.71
C VAL A 56 -0.45 -10.47 0.60
N MET A 57 0.84 -10.55 0.94
CA MET A 57 1.91 -10.80 -0.02
C MET A 57 1.73 -12.13 -0.75
N GLN A 58 1.34 -13.19 -0.04
CA GLN A 58 1.05 -14.51 -0.61
C GLN A 58 -0.23 -14.51 -1.46
N LYS A 59 -1.32 -13.91 -0.95
CA LYS A 59 -2.62 -13.88 -1.65
C LYS A 59 -2.55 -13.14 -2.98
N TYR A 60 -1.84 -12.01 -3.02
CA TYR A 60 -1.73 -11.17 -4.21
C TYR A 60 -0.42 -11.35 -4.98
N GLN A 61 0.42 -12.32 -4.57
CA GLN A 61 1.74 -12.56 -5.17
C GLN A 61 2.53 -11.25 -5.36
N CYS A 62 2.63 -10.48 -4.28
CA CYS A 62 3.21 -9.15 -4.29
C CYS A 62 4.17 -8.90 -3.12
N ALA A 63 5.11 -7.98 -3.30
CA ALA A 63 6.06 -7.61 -2.27
C ALA A 63 6.51 -6.16 -2.39
N VAL A 64 6.69 -5.46 -1.26
CA VAL A 64 7.28 -4.11 -1.29
C VAL A 64 8.79 -4.23 -1.40
N ILE A 65 9.37 -3.54 -2.38
CA ILE A 65 10.81 -3.58 -2.68
C ILE A 65 11.49 -2.23 -2.46
N GLY A 66 10.70 -1.17 -2.44
CA GLY A 66 11.17 0.21 -2.34
C GLY A 66 10.11 1.13 -1.79
N LYS A 67 10.56 2.24 -1.22
CA LYS A 67 9.72 3.38 -0.86
C LYS A 67 10.51 4.65 -1.10
N GLU A 68 9.90 5.59 -1.80
CA GLU A 68 10.44 6.91 -2.07
C GLU A 68 9.35 7.96 -1.79
N GLY A 69 9.49 8.70 -0.69
CA GLY A 69 8.46 9.63 -0.24
C GLY A 69 7.09 8.96 -0.05
N LYS A 70 6.10 9.38 -0.85
CA LYS A 70 4.74 8.81 -0.90
C LYS A 70 4.56 7.76 -1.99
N LEU A 71 5.62 7.36 -2.68
CA LEU A 71 5.62 6.31 -3.70
C LEU A 71 6.10 5.00 -3.08
N LEU A 72 5.36 3.91 -3.33
CA LEU A 72 5.70 2.57 -2.86
C LEU A 72 5.99 1.68 -4.05
N THR A 73 7.22 1.20 -4.19
CA THR A 73 7.59 0.26 -5.25
C THR A 73 7.18 -1.15 -4.84
N VAL A 74 6.23 -1.72 -5.57
CA VAL A 74 5.64 -3.04 -5.29
C VAL A 74 5.94 -3.98 -6.45
N ALA A 75 6.67 -5.05 -6.16
CA ALA A 75 6.84 -6.17 -7.06
C ALA A 75 5.55 -7.00 -7.16
N VAL A 76 5.18 -7.43 -8.36
CA VAL A 76 4.02 -8.28 -8.66
C VAL A 76 4.36 -9.27 -9.78
N VAL A 77 3.71 -10.43 -9.79
CA VAL A 77 3.92 -11.47 -10.82
C VAL A 77 3.18 -11.16 -12.12
N ALA A 78 1.99 -10.55 -12.02
CA ALA A 78 1.12 -10.27 -13.15
C ALA A 78 0.57 -8.84 -13.07
N GLN A 79 -0.14 -8.43 -14.11
CA GLN A 79 -0.78 -7.12 -14.14
C GLN A 79 -1.76 -6.97 -12.96
N PRO A 80 -1.58 -5.95 -12.10
CA PRO A 80 -2.40 -5.74 -10.92
C PRO A 80 -3.82 -5.27 -11.29
N LYS A 81 -4.82 -5.89 -10.68
CA LYS A 81 -6.23 -5.45 -10.75
C LYS A 81 -6.39 -4.05 -10.12
N VAL A 82 -7.41 -3.28 -10.53
CA VAL A 82 -7.66 -1.91 -10.04
C VAL A 82 -7.73 -1.93 -8.52
N ASP A 83 -8.39 -2.94 -7.98
CA ASP A 83 -8.62 -3.12 -6.56
C ASP A 83 -7.32 -3.20 -5.76
N LEU A 84 -6.26 -3.76 -6.34
CA LEU A 84 -4.97 -3.88 -5.66
C LEU A 84 -4.29 -2.51 -5.48
N TYR A 85 -4.44 -1.60 -6.44
CA TYR A 85 -3.94 -0.22 -6.30
C TYR A 85 -4.61 0.47 -5.11
N GLY A 86 -5.94 0.41 -5.06
CA GLY A 86 -6.73 1.01 -3.98
C GLY A 86 -6.44 0.36 -2.63
N PHE A 87 -6.31 -0.97 -2.59
CA PHE A 87 -6.03 -1.72 -1.38
C PHE A 87 -4.66 -1.38 -0.78
N ILE A 88 -3.60 -1.38 -1.61
CA ILE A 88 -2.25 -1.03 -1.13
C ILE A 88 -2.19 0.43 -0.69
N TYR A 89 -2.84 1.33 -1.43
CA TYR A 89 -2.92 2.74 -1.04
C TYR A 89 -3.61 2.92 0.32
N ARG A 90 -4.73 2.23 0.56
CA ARG A 90 -5.45 2.27 1.85
C ARG A 90 -4.64 1.68 2.99
N LEU A 91 -3.88 0.62 2.74
CA LEU A 91 -3.03 -0.01 3.76
C LEU A 91 -1.81 0.83 4.13
N THR A 92 -1.20 1.49 3.15
CA THR A 92 0.14 2.08 3.32
C THR A 92 0.13 3.61 3.30
N GLY A 93 -0.98 4.24 2.89
CA GLY A 93 -1.06 5.68 2.62
C GLY A 93 -0.16 6.16 1.49
N CYS A 94 0.46 5.24 0.75
CA CYS A 94 1.42 5.51 -0.31
C CYS A 94 0.89 5.07 -1.67
N ALA A 95 1.16 5.84 -2.71
CA ALA A 95 0.80 5.49 -4.09
C ALA A 95 1.62 4.28 -4.56
N PRO A 96 0.99 3.17 -4.94
CA PRO A 96 1.73 1.99 -5.40
C PRO A 96 2.23 2.19 -6.83
N PHE A 97 3.52 1.97 -7.02
CA PHE A 97 4.18 1.82 -8.31
C PHE A 97 4.54 0.34 -8.49
N PHE A 98 3.92 -0.31 -9.46
CA PHE A 98 4.09 -1.74 -9.65
C PHE A 98 5.26 -2.06 -10.58
N VAL A 99 5.88 -3.21 -10.34
CA VAL A 99 7.02 -3.73 -11.11
C VAL A 99 6.79 -5.23 -11.32
N LEU A 100 6.95 -5.71 -12.55
CA LEU A 100 6.75 -7.12 -12.89
C LEU A 100 7.98 -7.95 -12.53
N ILE A 101 7.76 -9.08 -11.86
CA ILE A 101 8.81 -10.06 -11.51
C ILE A 101 8.37 -11.45 -11.93
N ASP A 102 9.33 -12.28 -12.28
CA ASP A 102 9.13 -13.69 -12.57
C ASP A 102 8.45 -14.44 -11.38
N PRO A 103 7.46 -15.32 -11.65
CA PRO A 103 6.72 -16.06 -10.62
C PRO A 103 7.62 -16.91 -9.72
N PHE A 104 8.62 -17.59 -10.28
CA PHE A 104 9.53 -18.43 -9.51
C PHE A 104 10.35 -17.58 -8.55
N ARG A 105 10.81 -16.40 -9.00
CA ARG A 105 11.50 -15.44 -8.13
C ARG A 105 10.61 -14.88 -7.04
N MET A 106 9.37 -14.51 -7.34
CA MET A 106 8.41 -14.06 -6.33
C MET A 106 8.21 -15.14 -5.26
N HIS A 107 8.02 -16.39 -5.66
CA HIS A 107 7.87 -17.50 -4.74
C HIS A 107 9.07 -17.63 -3.78
N LEU A 108 10.29 -17.57 -4.30
CA LEU A 108 11.51 -17.60 -3.49
C LEU A 108 11.59 -16.42 -2.51
N LEU A 109 11.20 -15.23 -2.94
CA LEU A 109 11.18 -14.04 -2.07
C LEU A 109 10.18 -14.21 -0.93
N LEU A 110 8.96 -14.67 -1.23
CA LEU A 110 7.92 -14.92 -0.23
C LEU A 110 8.32 -16.03 0.76
N GLN A 111 8.90 -17.13 0.28
CA GLN A 111 9.41 -18.19 1.15
C GLN A 111 10.48 -17.66 2.13
N ARG A 112 11.36 -16.76 1.68
CA ARG A 112 12.39 -16.15 2.55
C ARG A 112 11.76 -15.23 3.60
N VAL A 113 10.75 -14.44 3.22
CA VAL A 113 10.01 -13.59 4.17
C VAL A 113 9.27 -14.45 5.19
N GLU A 114 8.62 -15.52 4.74
CA GLU A 114 7.93 -16.47 5.62
C GLU A 114 8.87 -17.13 6.62
N ARG A 115 10.04 -17.62 6.18
CA ARG A 115 11.06 -18.17 7.08
C ARG A 115 11.50 -17.14 8.13
N PHE A 116 11.69 -15.88 7.71
CA PHE A 116 12.03 -14.79 8.63
C PHE A 116 10.92 -14.51 9.65
N GLU A 117 9.65 -14.49 9.24
CA GLU A 117 8.52 -14.32 10.17
C GLU A 117 8.37 -15.50 11.13
N ARG A 118 8.55 -16.73 10.65
CA ARG A 118 8.53 -17.94 11.49
C ARG A 118 9.67 -17.94 12.50
N GLN A 119 10.90 -17.63 12.09
CA GLN A 119 12.06 -17.52 12.99
C GLN A 119 11.84 -16.45 14.05
N ARG A 120 11.34 -15.26 13.65
CA ARG A 120 10.97 -14.22 14.60
C ARG A 120 9.92 -14.72 15.59
N THR A 121 8.86 -15.36 15.11
CA THR A 121 7.79 -15.87 15.99
C THR A 121 8.29 -16.91 16.99
N ARG A 122 9.34 -17.66 16.64
CA ARG A 122 10.02 -18.60 17.56
C ARG A 122 10.94 -17.92 18.57
N LEU A 123 11.54 -16.78 18.21
CA LEU A 123 12.42 -16.00 19.09
C LEU A 123 11.67 -15.04 20.01
N VAL A 124 10.39 -14.76 19.71
CA VAL A 124 9.52 -14.03 20.64
C VAL A 124 9.05 -15.03 21.69
N ASP A 125 9.82 -15.10 22.77
CA ASP A 125 9.56 -15.86 23.98
C ASP A 125 8.16 -15.55 24.54
N PRO A 126 7.31 -16.55 24.84
CA PRO A 126 5.99 -16.35 25.45
C PRO A 126 5.99 -15.57 26.78
N TYR A 127 7.16 -15.36 27.41
CA TYR A 127 7.30 -14.57 28.63
C TYR A 127 7.80 -13.12 28.42
N SER A 128 7.97 -12.66 27.18
CA SER A 128 8.41 -11.29 26.92
C SER A 128 7.29 -10.28 27.20
N PRO A 129 7.48 -9.27 28.09
CA PRO A 129 6.46 -8.27 28.41
C PRO A 129 6.12 -7.31 27.25
N TYR A 130 6.80 -7.44 26.10
CA TYR A 130 6.57 -6.64 24.89
C TYR A 130 5.90 -7.43 23.76
N HIS A 131 5.03 -8.39 24.09
CA HIS A 131 4.24 -9.10 23.08
C HIS A 131 3.21 -8.16 22.43
N PRO A 132 3.29 -7.86 21.11
CA PRO A 132 2.14 -7.33 20.40
C PRO A 132 1.11 -8.46 20.31
N LEU A 133 -0.07 -8.21 20.87
CA LEU A 133 -1.21 -9.11 20.91
C LEU A 133 -1.38 -9.83 19.57
N ARG A 134 -1.27 -11.15 19.62
CA ARG A 134 -1.66 -12.05 18.52
C ARG A 134 -3.17 -11.90 18.31
N VAL A 135 -3.57 -10.95 17.47
CA VAL A 135 -4.92 -10.95 16.91
C VAL A 135 -4.94 -12.12 15.92
N ARG A 136 -5.39 -13.29 16.38
CA ARG A 136 -5.83 -14.36 15.48
C ARG A 136 -6.99 -13.76 14.67
N PRO A 137 -6.92 -13.63 13.33
CA PRO A 137 -8.09 -13.24 12.58
C PRO A 137 -9.12 -14.36 12.73
N LEU A 138 -10.22 -14.07 13.42
CA LEU A 138 -11.40 -14.91 13.64
C LEU A 138 -12.21 -15.16 12.36
N PHE A 139 -11.56 -15.29 11.19
CA PHE A 139 -12.25 -15.48 9.91
C PHE A 139 -12.33 -16.94 9.45
N SER A 140 -11.94 -17.91 10.28
CA SER A 140 -12.04 -19.34 9.95
C SER A 140 -13.10 -20.11 10.75
N LEU A 141 -14.15 -19.43 11.22
CA LEU A 141 -15.33 -20.07 11.84
C LEU A 141 -16.63 -19.72 11.11
N LEU A 142 -16.61 -19.72 9.78
CA LEU A 142 -17.84 -19.92 9.02
C LEU A 142 -17.80 -21.34 8.45
N PRO A 143 -18.64 -22.27 8.94
CA PRO A 143 -18.86 -23.52 8.24
C PRO A 143 -19.51 -23.17 6.90
N CYS A 144 -18.82 -23.50 5.80
CA CYS A 144 -19.44 -23.56 4.48
C CYS A 144 -20.43 -24.74 4.48
N HIS A 145 -21.59 -24.56 5.08
CA HIS A 145 -22.78 -25.27 4.65
C HIS A 145 -23.34 -24.51 3.45
N LEU A 146 -23.23 -25.09 2.26
CA LEU A 146 -24.36 -25.07 1.33
C LEU A 146 -24.26 -26.21 0.31
N SER A 147 -25.37 -26.92 0.26
CA SER A 147 -25.70 -28.13 -0.51
C SER A 147 -25.65 -27.95 -2.02
N LYS A 148 -25.26 -29.01 -2.75
CA LYS A 148 -26.15 -29.74 -3.66
C LYS A 148 -25.57 -31.11 -3.98
#